data_AF-A0A663LRW9-F1
#
_entry.id   AF-A0A663LRW9-F1
#
_cell.length_a   1.000
_cell.length_b   1.000
_cell.length_c   1.000
_cell.angle_alpha   90.00
_cell.angle_beta   90.00
_cell.angle_gamma   90.00
#
_symmetry.space_group_name_H-M   'P 1'
#
loop_
_entity.id
_entity.type
_entity.pdbx_description
1 polymer ?
#
loop_
_entity_poly.entity_id
_entity_poly.type
_entity_poly.pdbx_seq_one_letter_code
_entity_poly.pdbx_strand_id
1 'polypeptide(L)'
;EEAEGRPPGPRQLPARRGQRGGMSLWSQGPSASPLRSARGLRPPPACLCPGSAYTCLEAATGRALLRQHMDNTGEDHPLNKLRVVIEPGVNPDDTYNETPYEKGYCFVSYLAHLVGDQNKFDAFLQAYVNRFKFQSITADDTLGFFLEYFPELKEKGVESIPGFEFDRWLNTPGWPPYLPDLSPGEQLMKPADELAELWAADTLNMEAIEAVDIMAWRTYQLVYFLDQVLQKSPLPEGNVERLSKMYPKISKAQNAELRLRWCQIVLKNNLEAEYSKVKDFLHSQGKQKYTLPLYRAMWGGSEAARALALETFSATAPQLHVNVQNYVRKILGLEGAEA
;
A
#
# COMPACT_ATOMS: atom_id res chain seq x y z
N GLU A 1 8.07 64.13 51.06
CA GLU A 1 6.67 63.82 50.75
C GLU A 1 6.63 62.51 49.98
N GLU A 2 5.78 61.62 50.47
CA GLU A 2 5.54 60.26 49.99
C GLU A 2 5.09 60.23 48.53
N ALA A 3 5.43 59.16 47.81
CA ALA A 3 4.42 58.20 47.33
C ALA A 3 5.11 57.09 46.51
N GLU A 4 4.95 55.86 47.01
CA GLU A 4 5.24 54.61 46.33
C GLU A 4 4.39 54.44 45.07
N GLY A 5 5.00 54.02 43.96
CA GLY A 5 4.31 53.54 42.76
C GLY A 5 4.65 52.07 42.51
N ARG A 6 3.71 51.17 42.81
CA ARG A 6 3.78 49.73 42.48
C ARG A 6 3.80 49.50 40.96
N PRO A 7 4.48 48.44 40.47
CA PRO A 7 4.56 48.11 39.06
C PRO A 7 3.27 47.47 38.52
N PRO A 8 2.97 47.61 37.21
CA PRO A 8 1.80 47.00 36.59
C PRO A 8 1.98 45.48 36.43
N GLY A 9 0.92 44.73 36.74
CA GLY A 9 0.87 43.27 36.69
C GLY A 9 0.97 42.67 35.28
N PRO A 10 1.18 41.34 35.18
CA PRO A 10 1.53 40.68 33.94
C PRO A 10 0.34 40.61 32.97
N ARG A 11 0.58 41.03 31.72
CA ARG A 11 -0.32 40.82 30.58
C ARG A 11 -0.41 39.32 30.29
N GLN A 12 -1.62 38.76 30.33
CA GLN A 12 -1.92 37.41 29.90
C GLN A 12 -1.64 37.28 28.39
N LEU A 13 -0.74 36.37 28.03
CA LEU A 13 -0.52 35.93 26.64
C LEU A 13 -1.63 34.96 26.22
N PRO A 14 -2.23 35.10 25.03
CA PRO A 14 -3.21 34.14 24.56
C PRO A 14 -2.54 32.83 24.15
N ALA A 15 -3.18 31.72 24.53
CA ALA A 15 -2.76 30.35 24.31
C ALA A 15 -2.50 30.04 22.82
N ARG A 16 -1.32 29.47 22.53
CA ARG A 16 -0.97 28.91 21.23
C ARG A 16 -1.91 27.75 20.89
N ARG A 17 -2.71 27.91 19.82
CA ARG A 17 -3.44 26.80 19.19
C ARG A 17 -2.43 25.83 18.57
N GLY A 18 -2.28 24.66 19.18
CA GLY A 18 -1.58 23.53 18.57
C GLY A 18 -2.33 23.05 17.32
N GLN A 19 -1.61 22.99 16.20
CA GLN A 19 -2.05 22.33 14.99
C GLN A 19 -2.23 20.83 15.28
N ARG A 20 -3.47 20.35 15.22
CA ARG A 20 -3.81 18.92 15.21
C ARG A 20 -3.84 18.46 13.76
N GLY A 21 -2.74 17.86 13.31
CA GLY A 21 -2.70 17.06 12.09
C GLY A 21 -2.94 15.60 12.47
N GLY A 22 -4.15 15.12 12.27
CA GLY A 22 -4.55 13.74 12.55
C GLY A 22 -5.82 13.42 11.79
N MET A 23 -5.69 13.23 10.47
CA MET A 23 -6.78 12.71 9.64
C MET A 23 -6.84 11.20 9.83
N SER A 24 -7.67 10.76 10.77
CA SER A 24 -8.12 9.37 10.86
C SER A 24 -8.97 9.05 9.62
N LEU A 25 -8.52 8.11 8.80
CA LEU A 25 -9.30 7.56 7.69
C LEU A 25 -10.35 6.54 8.19
N TRP A 26 -11.18 6.97 9.14
CA TRP A 26 -12.40 6.29 9.60
C TRP A 26 -13.44 7.35 10.00
N SER A 27 -13.67 8.33 9.14
CA SER A 27 -14.77 9.28 9.33
C SER A 27 -15.17 9.89 8.00
N GLN A 28 -15.88 9.13 7.19
CA GLN A 28 -16.86 9.66 6.22
C GLN A 28 -18.02 8.66 6.14
N GLY A 29 -18.90 8.74 7.14
CA GLY A 29 -20.27 8.24 7.05
C GLY A 29 -21.21 9.42 6.80
N PRO A 30 -22.31 9.24 6.04
CA PRO A 30 -23.19 10.34 5.63
C PRO A 30 -23.88 10.97 6.85
N SER A 31 -24.02 12.30 6.78
CA SER A 31 -24.67 13.13 7.80
C SER A 31 -26.09 12.65 8.11
N ALA A 32 -26.36 12.31 9.37
CA ALA A 32 -27.71 12.05 9.86
C ALA A 32 -28.36 13.36 10.34
N SER A 33 -29.45 13.76 9.69
CA SER A 33 -30.45 14.67 10.25
C SER A 33 -31.52 13.87 11.00
N PRO A 34 -32.21 14.45 12.00
CA PRO A 34 -32.70 13.67 13.14
C PRO A 34 -34.13 13.13 12.99
N LEU A 35 -34.36 12.03 13.71
CA LEU A 35 -35.63 11.51 14.24
C LEU A 35 -36.77 11.21 13.25
N ARG A 36 -36.89 9.93 12.88
CA ARG A 36 -38.19 9.27 12.72
C ARG A 36 -38.16 7.84 13.29
N SER A 37 -39.00 7.65 14.31
CA SER A 37 -39.66 6.42 14.80
C SER A 37 -39.03 5.06 14.44
N ALA A 38 -38.51 4.38 15.46
CA ALA A 38 -38.10 2.99 15.42
C ALA A 38 -39.29 2.04 15.25
N ARG A 39 -39.29 1.24 14.19
CA ARG A 39 -39.90 -0.10 14.10
C ARG A 39 -39.39 -0.82 12.84
N GLY A 40 -38.64 -1.91 13.01
CA GLY A 40 -38.52 -2.97 12.00
C GLY A 40 -37.32 -2.97 11.05
N LEU A 41 -36.11 -2.57 11.48
CA LEU A 41 -34.91 -2.78 10.67
C LEU A 41 -34.38 -4.21 10.87
N ARG A 42 -34.47 -5.03 9.82
CA ARG A 42 -33.72 -6.30 9.70
C ARG A 42 -32.22 -6.00 9.88
N PRO A 43 -31.43 -6.92 10.45
CA PRO A 43 -29.98 -6.74 10.50
C PRO A 43 -29.44 -6.49 9.08
N PRO A 44 -28.43 -5.63 8.92
CA PRO A 44 -27.80 -5.45 7.61
C PRO A 44 -27.36 -6.83 7.09
N PRO A 45 -27.47 -7.09 5.78
CA PRO A 45 -26.96 -8.33 5.22
C PRO A 45 -25.49 -8.48 5.64
N ALA A 46 -25.12 -9.68 6.08
CA ALA A 46 -23.75 -10.02 6.43
C ALA A 46 -22.82 -9.44 5.37
N CYS A 47 -21.79 -8.69 5.79
CA CYS A 47 -20.76 -8.20 4.89
C CYS A 47 -20.37 -9.33 3.95
N LEU A 48 -20.62 -9.14 2.65
CA LEU A 48 -20.21 -10.07 1.60
C LEU A 48 -18.69 -10.01 1.53
N CYS A 49 -18.01 -10.70 2.46
CA CYS A 49 -16.58 -10.92 2.37
C CYS A 49 -16.33 -11.66 1.06
N PRO A 50 -15.46 -11.15 0.17
CA PRO A 50 -15.31 -11.64 -1.20
C PRO A 50 -14.74 -13.07 -1.36
N GLY A 51 -14.72 -13.86 -0.28
CA GLY A 51 -14.23 -15.24 -0.22
C GLY A 51 -12.72 -15.30 0.03
N SER A 52 -12.26 -16.39 0.67
CA SER A 52 -10.85 -16.61 1.02
C SER A 52 -9.92 -16.54 -0.21
N ALA A 53 -10.37 -17.03 -1.35
CA ALA A 53 -9.61 -16.98 -2.59
C ALA A 53 -9.33 -15.56 -3.07
N TYR A 54 -10.30 -14.65 -2.92
CA TYR A 54 -10.14 -13.26 -3.34
C TYR A 54 -9.26 -12.48 -2.38
N THR A 55 -9.39 -12.71 -1.06
CA THR A 55 -8.49 -12.11 -0.07
C THR A 55 -7.04 -12.57 -0.26
N CYS A 56 -6.81 -13.77 -0.80
CA CYS A 56 -5.46 -14.20 -1.18
C CYS A 56 -4.88 -13.36 -2.31
N LEU A 57 -5.69 -12.92 -3.29
CA LEU A 57 -5.23 -12.00 -4.34
C LEU A 57 -4.83 -10.64 -3.77
N GLU A 58 -5.62 -10.11 -2.83
CA GLU A 58 -5.29 -8.86 -2.12
C GLU A 58 -3.96 -8.98 -1.36
N ALA A 59 -3.77 -10.09 -0.64
CA ALA A 59 -2.52 -10.38 0.06
C ALA A 59 -1.33 -10.58 -0.89
N ALA A 60 -1.53 -11.20 -2.06
CA ALA A 60 -0.49 -11.34 -3.07
C ALA A 60 -0.08 -9.97 -3.65
N THR A 61 -1.06 -9.10 -3.94
CA THR A 61 -0.82 -7.72 -4.37
C THR A 61 -0.05 -6.93 -3.31
N GLY A 62 -0.43 -7.07 -2.04
CA GLY A 62 0.28 -6.46 -0.91
C GLY A 62 1.75 -6.88 -0.82
N ARG A 63 2.03 -8.18 -0.96
CA ARG A 63 3.42 -8.70 -1.04
C ARG A 63 4.20 -8.12 -2.20
N ALA A 64 3.60 -8.02 -3.38
CA ALA A 64 4.25 -7.43 -4.55
C ALA A 64 4.62 -5.96 -4.31
N LEU A 65 3.73 -5.18 -3.68
CA LEU A 65 3.98 -3.79 -3.30
C LEU A 65 5.13 -3.67 -2.28
N LEU A 66 5.15 -4.54 -1.26
CA LEU A 66 6.25 -4.57 -0.29
C LEU A 66 7.59 -4.91 -0.93
N ARG A 67 7.62 -5.90 -1.84
CA ARG A 67 8.83 -6.29 -2.56
C ARG A 67 9.35 -5.13 -3.39
N GLN A 68 8.47 -4.50 -4.17
CA GLN A 68 8.82 -3.33 -4.96
C GLN A 68 9.33 -2.17 -4.08
N HIS A 69 8.72 -1.94 -2.92
CA HIS A 69 9.18 -0.93 -1.98
C HIS A 69 10.62 -1.20 -1.54
N MET A 70 10.91 -2.42 -1.07
CA MET A 70 12.25 -2.82 -0.60
C MET A 70 13.29 -2.84 -1.72
N ASP A 71 12.92 -3.17 -2.95
CA ASP A 71 13.82 -3.11 -4.10
C ASP A 71 14.25 -1.66 -4.41
N ASN A 72 13.39 -0.68 -4.10
CA ASN A 72 13.68 0.73 -4.30
C ASN A 72 14.43 1.37 -3.12
N THR A 73 14.13 0.96 -1.88
CA THR A 73 14.70 1.58 -0.66
C THR A 73 15.91 0.84 -0.10
N GLY A 74 16.10 -0.41 -0.51
CA GLY A 74 17.05 -1.35 0.10
C GLY A 74 16.41 -2.11 1.25
N GLU A 75 16.62 -3.42 1.31
CA GLU A 75 15.94 -4.29 2.27
C GLU A 75 16.27 -3.94 3.73
N ASP A 76 17.55 -3.65 4.00
CA ASP A 76 18.07 -3.29 5.33
C ASP A 76 17.79 -1.83 5.75
N HIS A 77 17.04 -1.08 4.94
CA HIS A 77 16.76 0.32 5.22
C HIS A 77 16.04 0.48 6.58
N PRO A 78 16.45 1.41 7.48
CA PRO A 78 15.88 1.54 8.82
C PRO A 78 14.36 1.79 8.84
N LEU A 79 13.81 2.41 7.80
CA LEU A 79 12.36 2.65 7.65
C LEU A 79 11.56 1.41 7.24
N ASN A 80 12.22 0.27 7.00
CA ASN A 80 11.59 -1.03 6.73
C ASN A 80 11.39 -1.88 8.02
N LYS A 81 11.57 -1.25 9.19
CA LYS A 81 11.16 -1.78 10.49
C LYS A 81 9.67 -1.53 10.70
N LEU A 82 8.98 -2.42 11.42
CA LEU A 82 7.58 -2.16 11.81
C LEU A 82 7.49 -1.07 12.88
N ARG A 83 8.42 -1.07 13.82
CA ARG A 83 8.58 -0.04 14.84
C ARG A 83 9.69 0.90 14.39
N VAL A 84 9.30 1.94 13.65
CA VAL A 84 10.20 3.02 13.26
C VAL A 84 10.36 3.98 14.44
N VAL A 85 11.61 4.23 14.84
CA VAL A 85 11.95 5.28 15.80
C VAL A 85 12.19 6.57 15.02
N ILE A 86 11.36 7.58 15.27
CA ILE A 86 11.52 8.90 14.66
C ILE A 86 12.49 9.71 15.53
N GLU A 87 13.78 9.62 15.19
CA GLU A 87 14.84 10.41 15.82
C GLU A 87 14.96 11.82 15.19
N PRO A 88 15.55 12.81 15.88
CA PRO A 88 15.83 14.11 15.29
C PRO A 88 16.60 13.97 13.97
N GLY A 89 16.05 14.52 12.89
CA GLY A 89 16.61 14.42 11.54
C GLY A 89 15.89 13.40 10.64
N VAL A 90 15.03 12.55 11.18
CA VAL A 90 14.11 11.71 10.38
C VAL A 90 12.86 12.51 10.06
N ASN A 91 12.55 12.69 8.78
CA ASN A 91 11.28 13.30 8.37
C ASN A 91 10.14 12.27 8.58
N PRO A 92 9.11 12.57 9.40
CA PRO A 92 7.98 11.66 9.58
C PRO A 92 7.29 11.27 8.27
N ASP A 93 7.32 12.14 7.25
CA ASP A 93 6.73 11.84 5.94
C ASP A 93 7.43 10.66 5.24
N ASP A 94 8.71 10.41 5.52
CA ASP A 94 9.46 9.29 4.95
C ASP A 94 9.01 7.93 5.53
N THR A 95 8.29 7.95 6.68
CA THR A 95 7.70 6.76 7.29
C THR A 95 6.40 6.32 6.60
N TYR A 96 5.85 7.16 5.71
CA TYR A 96 4.69 6.82 4.89
C TYR A 96 5.10 5.90 3.73
N ASN A 97 5.14 4.61 3.99
CA ASN A 97 5.51 3.59 3.00
C ASN A 97 4.73 2.27 3.18
N GLU A 98 5.01 1.27 2.35
CA GLU A 98 4.28 -0.01 2.31
C GLU A 98 4.61 -0.93 3.51
N THR A 99 5.75 -0.73 4.18
CA THR A 99 6.22 -1.60 5.28
C THR A 99 5.20 -1.74 6.42
N PRO A 100 4.72 -0.68 7.08
CA PRO A 100 3.80 -0.82 8.20
C PRO A 100 2.47 -1.50 7.82
N TYR A 101 2.04 -1.38 6.55
CA TYR A 101 0.84 -2.04 6.06
C TYR A 101 1.09 -3.53 5.82
N GLU A 102 2.09 -3.86 4.98
CA GLU A 102 2.23 -5.21 4.44
C GLU A 102 3.03 -6.14 5.35
N LYS A 103 4.11 -5.65 5.96
CA LYS A 103 4.83 -6.40 6.99
C LYS A 103 3.98 -6.49 8.27
N GLY A 104 3.16 -5.46 8.55
CA GLY A 104 2.21 -5.46 9.66
C GLY A 104 1.11 -6.50 9.46
N TYR A 105 0.54 -6.56 8.26
CA TYR A 105 -0.41 -7.60 7.85
C TYR A 105 0.19 -9.00 7.99
N CYS A 106 1.43 -9.21 7.56
CA CYS A 106 2.12 -10.48 7.72
C CYS A 106 2.31 -10.86 9.20
N PHE A 107 2.63 -9.88 10.06
CA PHE A 107 2.78 -10.12 11.49
C PHE A 107 1.44 -10.47 12.16
N VAL A 108 0.37 -9.74 11.85
CA VAL A 108 -0.98 -10.05 12.37
C VAL A 108 -1.46 -11.42 11.88
N SER A 109 -1.13 -11.78 10.64
CA SER A 109 -1.42 -13.10 10.06
C SER A 109 -0.60 -14.21 10.73
N TYR A 110 0.63 -13.92 11.16
CA TYR A 110 1.43 -14.84 11.99
C TYR A 110 0.79 -15.04 13.37
N LEU A 111 0.29 -13.98 14.01
CA LEU A 111 -0.44 -14.11 15.28
C LEU A 111 -1.72 -14.96 15.11
N ALA A 112 -2.47 -14.78 14.02
CA ALA A 112 -3.62 -15.62 13.70
C ALA A 112 -3.21 -17.09 13.49
N HIS A 113 -2.09 -17.32 12.81
CA HIS A 113 -1.53 -18.67 12.62
C HIS A 113 -1.16 -19.33 13.94
N LEU A 114 -0.56 -18.59 14.89
CA LEU A 114 -0.24 -19.10 16.23
C LEU A 114 -1.49 -19.52 17.02
N VAL A 115 -2.60 -18.77 16.88
CA VAL A 115 -3.89 -19.13 17.48
C VAL A 115 -4.48 -20.38 16.82
N GLY A 116 -4.28 -20.54 15.50
CA GLY A 116 -4.68 -21.73 14.74
C GLY A 116 -6.18 -21.89 14.51
N ASP A 117 -7.00 -20.95 15.00
CA ASP A 117 -8.46 -20.93 14.87
C ASP A 117 -8.95 -19.51 14.57
N GLN A 118 -9.56 -19.33 13.40
CA GLN A 118 -10.03 -18.01 12.94
C GLN A 118 -11.11 -17.43 13.84
N ASN A 119 -12.03 -18.24 14.36
CA ASN A 119 -13.11 -17.72 15.21
C ASN A 119 -12.56 -17.23 16.56
N LYS A 120 -11.56 -17.94 17.12
CA LYS A 120 -10.86 -17.47 18.33
C LYS A 120 -10.09 -16.18 18.07
N PHE A 121 -9.42 -16.09 16.92
CA PHE A 121 -8.71 -14.87 16.54
C PHE A 121 -9.65 -13.68 16.32
N ASP A 122 -10.80 -13.90 15.67
CA ASP A 122 -11.82 -12.87 15.47
C ASP A 122 -12.42 -12.40 16.82
N ALA A 123 -12.64 -13.33 17.75
CA ALA A 123 -13.07 -13.00 19.12
C ALA A 123 -12.01 -12.17 19.87
N PHE A 124 -10.72 -12.49 19.68
CA PHE A 124 -9.62 -11.67 20.19
C PHE A 124 -9.64 -10.26 19.58
N LEU A 125 -9.81 -10.11 18.26
CA LEU A 125 -9.88 -8.80 17.61
C LEU A 125 -11.04 -7.96 18.17
N GLN A 126 -12.19 -8.58 18.44
CA GLN A 126 -13.32 -7.92 19.09
C GLN A 126 -12.98 -7.49 20.53
N ALA A 127 -12.32 -8.36 21.30
CA ALA A 127 -11.89 -8.06 22.66
C ALA A 127 -10.85 -6.93 22.69
N TYR A 128 -9.89 -6.96 21.75
CA TYR A 128 -8.85 -5.94 21.57
C TYR A 128 -9.46 -4.56 21.31
N VAL A 129 -10.40 -4.46 20.35
CA VAL A 129 -11.10 -3.18 20.08
C VAL A 129 -11.87 -2.72 21.31
N ASN A 130 -12.57 -3.63 22.01
CA ASN A 130 -13.31 -3.28 23.22
C ASN A 130 -12.42 -2.82 24.38
N ARG A 131 -11.23 -3.41 24.52
CA ARG A 131 -10.25 -3.09 25.56
C ARG A 131 -9.63 -1.71 25.36
N PHE A 132 -9.28 -1.39 24.11
CA PHE A 132 -8.48 -0.20 23.78
C PHE A 132 -9.25 0.93 23.08
N LYS A 133 -10.56 0.79 22.86
CA LYS A 133 -11.39 1.89 22.35
C LYS A 133 -11.19 3.16 23.19
N PHE A 134 -11.06 4.30 22.51
CA PHE A 134 -10.82 5.62 23.09
C PHE A 134 -9.46 5.79 23.80
N GLN A 135 -8.48 4.92 23.52
CA GLN A 135 -7.11 5.01 24.05
C GLN A 135 -6.10 5.13 22.91
N SER A 136 -4.88 5.55 23.26
CA SER A 136 -3.69 5.44 22.41
C SER A 136 -2.78 4.40 23.05
N ILE A 137 -2.28 3.46 22.26
CA ILE A 137 -1.54 2.30 22.74
C ILE A 137 -0.24 2.12 21.97
N THR A 138 0.67 1.38 22.57
CA THR A 138 1.94 0.95 21.99
C THR A 138 1.82 -0.45 21.40
N ALA A 139 2.85 -0.88 20.66
CA ALA A 139 2.97 -2.27 20.22
C ALA A 139 3.07 -3.23 21.43
N ASP A 140 3.75 -2.80 22.49
CA ASP A 140 3.93 -3.59 23.71
C ASP A 140 2.59 -3.82 24.44
N ASP A 141 1.70 -2.82 24.48
CA ASP A 141 0.34 -2.99 25.02
C ASP A 141 -0.46 -4.02 24.20
N THR A 142 -0.32 -3.99 22.87
CA THR A 142 -1.02 -4.90 21.95
C THR A 142 -0.56 -6.34 22.15
N LEU A 143 0.76 -6.56 22.15
CA LEU A 143 1.36 -7.89 22.30
C LEU A 143 1.19 -8.44 23.71
N GLY A 144 1.25 -7.57 24.73
CA GLY A 144 0.93 -7.93 26.11
C GLY A 144 -0.50 -8.42 26.25
N PHE A 145 -1.47 -7.70 25.67
CA PHE A 145 -2.86 -8.13 25.69
C PHE A 145 -3.11 -9.42 24.88
N PHE A 146 -2.41 -9.63 23.77
CA PHE A 146 -2.47 -10.88 23.02
C PHE A 146 -2.05 -12.09 23.88
N LEU A 147 -0.92 -11.98 24.59
CA LEU A 147 -0.43 -13.04 25.47
C LEU A 147 -1.28 -13.22 26.75
N GLU A 148 -1.94 -12.17 27.23
CA GLU A 148 -2.93 -12.25 28.31
C GLU A 148 -4.20 -12.98 27.87
N TYR A 149 -4.67 -12.70 26.65
CA TYR A 149 -5.88 -13.29 26.09
C TYR A 149 -5.70 -14.78 25.72
N PHE A 150 -4.49 -15.18 25.32
CA PHE A 150 -4.12 -16.56 24.99
C PHE A 150 -3.02 -17.08 25.93
N PRO A 151 -3.35 -17.40 27.20
CA PRO A 151 -2.36 -17.85 28.19
C PRO A 151 -1.61 -19.10 27.75
N GLU A 152 -2.23 -19.98 26.97
CA GLU A 152 -1.60 -21.18 26.42
C GLU A 152 -0.48 -20.87 25.42
N LEU A 153 -0.55 -19.74 24.71
CA LEU A 153 0.51 -19.29 23.81
C LEU A 153 1.64 -18.64 24.61
N LYS A 154 1.30 -17.91 25.67
CA LYS A 154 2.27 -17.34 26.60
C LYS A 154 3.07 -18.44 27.32
N GLU A 155 2.43 -19.51 27.78
CA GLU A 155 3.11 -20.65 28.41
C GLU A 155 4.06 -21.37 27.43
N LYS A 156 3.75 -21.37 26.14
CA LYS A 156 4.63 -21.90 25.08
C LYS A 156 5.79 -20.97 24.72
N GLY A 157 5.80 -19.73 25.23
CA GLY A 157 6.84 -18.74 24.93
C GLY A 157 6.88 -18.31 23.47
N VAL A 158 5.71 -18.18 22.81
CA VAL A 158 5.64 -17.87 21.37
C VAL A 158 6.31 -16.55 20.99
N GLU A 159 6.44 -15.62 21.94
CA GLU A 159 7.09 -14.33 21.79
C GLU A 159 8.61 -14.42 21.59
N SER A 160 9.22 -15.55 21.97
CA SER A 160 10.67 -15.79 21.97
C SER A 160 11.10 -16.96 21.07
N ILE A 161 10.23 -17.39 20.14
CA ILE A 161 10.58 -18.45 19.19
C ILE A 161 11.74 -17.98 18.31
N PRO A 162 12.86 -18.73 18.23
CA PRO A 162 14.01 -18.35 17.40
C PRO A 162 13.61 -18.08 15.94
N GLY A 163 13.93 -16.88 15.44
CA GLY A 163 13.60 -16.43 14.09
C GLY A 163 12.23 -15.76 13.94
N PHE A 164 11.36 -15.87 14.94
CA PHE A 164 10.01 -15.29 14.96
C PHE A 164 9.75 -14.47 16.23
N GLU A 165 10.81 -14.03 16.90
CA GLU A 165 10.72 -13.26 18.13
C GLU A 165 9.91 -11.98 17.87
N PHE A 166 9.00 -11.62 18.78
CA PHE A 166 8.18 -10.43 18.59
C PHE A 166 9.03 -9.15 18.48
N ASP A 167 10.13 -9.08 19.23
CA ASP A 167 11.10 -7.98 19.13
C ASP A 167 11.74 -7.91 17.73
N ARG A 168 12.08 -9.08 17.16
CA ARG A 168 12.64 -9.18 15.81
C ARG A 168 11.66 -8.64 14.76
N TRP A 169 10.38 -9.02 14.84
CA TRP A 169 9.33 -8.49 13.97
C TRP A 169 9.25 -6.97 14.00
N LEU A 170 9.32 -6.39 15.20
CA LEU A 170 9.19 -4.96 15.41
C LEU A 170 10.42 -4.18 14.94
N ASN A 171 11.62 -4.63 15.29
CA ASN A 171 12.83 -3.80 15.20
C ASN A 171 13.82 -4.19 14.10
N THR A 172 13.63 -5.32 13.43
CA THR A 172 14.53 -5.76 12.36
C THR A 172 13.97 -5.29 11.00
N PRO A 173 14.76 -4.60 10.16
CA PRO A 173 14.33 -4.27 8.80
C PRO A 173 14.24 -5.53 7.93
N GLY A 174 13.78 -5.37 6.70
CA GLY A 174 13.77 -6.44 5.70
C GLY A 174 12.50 -7.28 5.64
N TRP A 175 12.56 -8.36 4.85
CA TRP A 175 11.39 -9.18 4.49
C TRP A 175 10.71 -9.81 5.73
N PRO A 176 9.36 -9.95 5.74
CA PRO A 176 8.66 -10.62 6.84
C PRO A 176 9.15 -12.08 7.01
N PRO A 177 9.44 -12.55 8.24
CA PRO A 177 9.89 -13.93 8.46
C PRO A 177 8.77 -14.96 8.26
N TYR A 178 7.51 -14.54 8.35
CA TYR A 178 6.34 -15.35 8.01
C TYR A 178 5.52 -14.67 6.91
N LEU A 179 5.00 -15.47 5.98
CA LEU A 179 4.03 -15.05 4.98
C LEU A 179 2.78 -15.93 5.12
N PRO A 180 1.56 -15.36 5.07
CA PRO A 180 0.34 -16.18 5.14
C PRO A 180 0.26 -17.22 4.01
N ASP A 181 -0.48 -18.32 4.22
CA ASP A 181 -0.74 -19.25 3.13
C ASP A 181 -1.70 -18.63 2.11
N LEU A 182 -1.35 -18.68 0.83
CA LEU A 182 -2.16 -18.20 -0.29
C LEU A 182 -2.77 -19.33 -1.12
N SER A 183 -2.58 -20.59 -0.73
CA SER A 183 -3.15 -21.76 -1.42
C SER A 183 -4.67 -21.66 -1.66
N PRO A 184 -5.51 -21.04 -0.79
CA PRO A 184 -6.93 -20.87 -1.10
C PRO A 184 -7.20 -19.97 -2.33
N GLY A 185 -6.23 -19.14 -2.71
CA GLY A 185 -6.27 -18.27 -3.89
C GLY A 185 -5.85 -18.93 -5.20
N GLU A 186 -5.32 -20.16 -5.16
CA GLU A 186 -4.70 -20.81 -6.33
C GLU A 186 -5.65 -20.90 -7.52
N GLN A 187 -6.94 -21.18 -7.28
CA GLN A 187 -7.97 -21.23 -8.33
C GLN A 187 -8.13 -19.91 -9.11
N LEU A 188 -7.75 -18.77 -8.54
CA LEU A 188 -7.79 -17.46 -9.20
C LEU A 188 -6.41 -17.02 -9.70
N MET A 189 -5.33 -17.41 -9.01
CA MET A 189 -3.95 -17.04 -9.34
C MET A 189 -3.42 -17.85 -10.53
N LYS A 190 -3.62 -19.18 -10.54
CA LYS A 190 -3.06 -20.07 -11.56
C LYS A 190 -3.47 -19.69 -12.99
N PRO A 191 -4.74 -19.38 -13.32
CA PRO A 191 -5.09 -18.91 -14.67
C PRO A 191 -4.41 -17.59 -15.05
N ALA A 192 -4.11 -16.72 -14.08
CA ALA A 192 -3.39 -15.47 -14.32
C ALA A 192 -1.90 -15.71 -14.51
N ASP A 193 -1.30 -16.63 -13.76
CA ASP A 193 0.10 -17.05 -13.94
C ASP A 193 0.30 -17.67 -15.34
N GLU A 194 -0.54 -18.63 -15.70
CA GLU A 194 -0.50 -19.31 -17.00
C GLU A 194 -0.67 -18.32 -18.16
N LEU A 195 -1.64 -17.39 -18.06
CA LEU A 195 -1.83 -16.36 -19.07
C LEU A 195 -0.61 -15.43 -19.19
N ALA A 196 0.02 -15.07 -18.07
CA ALA A 196 1.22 -14.23 -18.08
C ALA A 196 2.40 -14.94 -18.74
N GLU A 197 2.56 -16.26 -18.56
CA GLU A 197 3.55 -17.06 -19.30
C GLU A 197 3.29 -17.05 -20.80
N LEU A 198 2.04 -17.22 -21.22
CA LEU A 198 1.68 -17.20 -22.64
C LEU A 198 2.02 -15.86 -23.31
N TRP A 199 1.85 -14.74 -22.61
CA TRP A 199 2.22 -13.41 -23.11
C TRP A 199 3.73 -13.14 -23.09
N ALA A 200 4.48 -13.84 -22.23
CA ALA A 200 5.93 -13.73 -22.16
C ALA A 200 6.69 -14.63 -23.14
N ALA A 201 5.99 -15.55 -23.81
CA ALA A 201 6.58 -16.46 -24.78
C ALA A 201 7.06 -15.75 -26.05
N ASP A 202 8.18 -16.22 -26.63
CA ASP A 202 8.74 -15.73 -27.90
C ASP A 202 7.77 -15.91 -29.07
N THR A 203 7.02 -17.01 -29.07
CA THR A 203 5.96 -17.29 -30.06
C THR A 203 4.62 -17.42 -29.34
N LEU A 204 3.71 -16.49 -29.62
CA LEU A 204 2.40 -16.46 -28.99
C LEU A 204 1.51 -17.61 -29.47
N ASN A 205 1.05 -18.42 -28.52
CA ASN A 205 -0.04 -19.36 -28.76
C ASN A 205 -1.38 -18.63 -28.59
N MET A 206 -1.86 -18.04 -29.69
CA MET A 206 -3.10 -17.25 -29.69
C MET A 206 -4.34 -18.08 -29.31
N GLU A 207 -4.39 -19.36 -29.69
CA GLU A 207 -5.49 -20.25 -29.34
C GLU A 207 -5.59 -20.44 -27.81
N ALA A 208 -4.46 -20.67 -27.15
CA ALA A 208 -4.41 -20.79 -25.69
C ALA A 208 -4.73 -19.47 -24.98
N ILE A 209 -4.26 -18.34 -25.53
CA ILE A 209 -4.54 -17.00 -24.98
C ILE A 209 -6.04 -16.65 -25.08
N GLU A 210 -6.66 -16.92 -26.23
CA GLU A 210 -8.08 -16.63 -26.48
C GLU A 210 -9.02 -17.55 -25.69
N ALA A 211 -8.55 -18.74 -25.29
CA ALA A 211 -9.31 -19.65 -24.43
C ALA A 211 -9.51 -19.09 -23.00
N VAL A 212 -8.71 -18.12 -22.55
CA VAL A 212 -8.81 -17.54 -21.21
C VAL A 212 -9.79 -16.35 -21.20
N ASP A 213 -10.95 -16.52 -20.57
CA ASP A 213 -11.93 -15.44 -20.41
C ASP A 213 -11.57 -14.47 -19.28
N ILE A 214 -10.83 -13.42 -19.62
CA ILE A 214 -10.49 -12.33 -18.69
C ILE A 214 -11.68 -11.42 -18.35
N MET A 215 -12.82 -11.53 -19.06
CA MET A 215 -14.00 -10.71 -18.78
C MET A 215 -14.66 -11.11 -17.47
N ALA A 216 -14.57 -12.39 -17.11
CA ALA A 216 -15.01 -12.92 -15.81
C ALA A 216 -14.13 -12.44 -14.64
N TRP A 217 -12.90 -12.00 -14.89
CA TRP A 217 -11.96 -11.64 -13.82
C TRP A 217 -12.34 -10.34 -13.12
N ARG A 218 -12.25 -10.36 -11.80
CA ARG A 218 -12.42 -9.18 -10.93
C ARG A 218 -11.12 -8.38 -10.83
N THR A 219 -11.21 -7.19 -10.26
CA THR A 219 -10.10 -6.22 -10.19
C THR A 219 -8.81 -6.83 -9.68
N TYR A 220 -8.79 -7.48 -8.50
CA TYR A 220 -7.53 -7.99 -7.95
C TYR A 220 -6.94 -9.17 -8.73
N GLN A 221 -7.74 -9.91 -9.49
CA GLN A 221 -7.21 -10.96 -10.38
C GLN A 221 -6.54 -10.34 -11.60
N LEU A 222 -7.10 -9.26 -12.16
CA LEU A 222 -6.46 -8.48 -13.23
C LEU A 222 -5.19 -7.76 -12.74
N VAL A 223 -5.22 -7.22 -11.51
CA VAL A 223 -4.05 -6.62 -10.85
C VAL A 223 -2.95 -7.68 -10.69
N TYR A 224 -3.28 -8.85 -10.16
CA TYR A 224 -2.35 -9.96 -10.00
C TYR A 224 -1.76 -10.41 -11.35
N PHE A 225 -2.60 -10.59 -12.38
CA PHE A 225 -2.13 -10.88 -13.75
C PHE A 225 -1.12 -9.84 -14.26
N LEU A 226 -1.41 -8.54 -14.06
CA LEU A 226 -0.50 -7.49 -14.48
C LEU A 226 0.79 -7.44 -13.64
N ASP A 227 0.73 -7.79 -12.36
CA ASP A 227 1.94 -7.95 -11.54
C ASP A 227 2.83 -9.08 -12.11
N GLN A 228 2.25 -10.20 -12.54
CA GLN A 228 2.99 -11.29 -13.20
C GLN A 228 3.61 -10.84 -14.54
N VAL A 229 2.83 -10.16 -15.37
CA VAL A 229 3.32 -9.59 -16.65
C VAL A 229 4.44 -8.57 -16.41
N LEU A 230 4.31 -7.73 -15.38
CA LEU A 230 5.32 -6.73 -15.02
C LEU A 230 6.62 -7.38 -14.55
N GLN A 231 6.56 -8.48 -13.78
CA GLN A 231 7.74 -9.24 -13.39
C GLN A 231 8.47 -9.81 -14.60
N LYS A 232 7.73 -10.37 -15.55
CA LYS A 232 8.24 -10.96 -16.80
C LYS A 232 8.71 -9.95 -17.84
N SER A 233 8.31 -8.69 -17.71
CA SER A 233 8.72 -7.63 -18.63
C SER A 233 10.25 -7.37 -18.56
N PRO A 234 10.91 -6.94 -19.65
CA PRO A 234 10.33 -6.70 -20.97
C PRO A 234 9.91 -8.01 -21.67
N LEU A 235 8.73 -7.99 -22.27
CA LEU A 235 8.21 -9.05 -23.11
C LEU A 235 8.80 -8.95 -24.53
N PRO A 236 8.72 -10.01 -25.34
CA PRO A 236 9.11 -9.98 -26.74
C PRO A 236 8.40 -8.87 -27.54
N GLU A 237 9.09 -8.36 -28.58
CA GLU A 237 8.63 -7.24 -29.40
C GLU A 237 7.23 -7.50 -29.98
N GLY A 238 6.32 -6.53 -29.85
CA GLY A 238 4.95 -6.63 -30.35
C GLY A 238 3.96 -7.32 -29.39
N ASN A 239 4.43 -8.03 -28.36
CA ASN A 239 3.53 -8.74 -27.44
C ASN A 239 2.70 -7.77 -26.59
N VAL A 240 3.29 -6.69 -26.08
CA VAL A 240 2.56 -5.69 -25.27
C VAL A 240 1.50 -4.96 -26.10
N GLU A 241 1.79 -4.67 -27.37
CA GLU A 241 0.86 -4.03 -28.30
C GLU A 241 -0.33 -4.94 -28.60
N ARG A 242 -0.08 -6.24 -28.80
CA ARG A 242 -1.13 -7.25 -28.98
C ARG A 242 -1.97 -7.39 -27.71
N LEU A 243 -1.34 -7.45 -26.54
CA LEU A 243 -2.01 -7.49 -25.24
C LEU A 243 -2.90 -6.25 -25.05
N SER A 244 -2.37 -5.06 -25.34
CA SER A 244 -3.09 -3.78 -25.28
C SER A 244 -4.36 -3.79 -26.14
N LYS A 245 -4.26 -4.32 -27.36
CA LYS A 245 -5.37 -4.44 -28.31
C LYS A 245 -6.39 -5.49 -27.88
N MET A 246 -5.93 -6.65 -27.39
CA MET A 246 -6.81 -7.75 -26.99
C MET A 246 -7.60 -7.44 -25.72
N TYR A 247 -6.99 -6.73 -24.76
CA TYR A 247 -7.60 -6.47 -23.46
C TYR A 247 -7.89 -4.98 -23.19
N PRO A 248 -8.88 -4.36 -23.87
CA PRO A 248 -9.33 -3.00 -23.57
C PRO A 248 -9.76 -2.79 -22.11
N LYS A 249 -10.25 -3.85 -21.44
CA LYS A 249 -10.61 -3.83 -20.01
C LYS A 249 -9.42 -3.46 -19.11
N ILE A 250 -8.20 -3.70 -19.59
CA ILE A 250 -6.93 -3.34 -18.94
C ILE A 250 -6.40 -2.04 -19.56
N SER A 251 -6.17 -2.03 -20.88
CA SER A 251 -5.44 -0.94 -21.56
C SER A 251 -6.19 0.39 -21.60
N LYS A 252 -7.52 0.37 -21.40
CA LYS A 252 -8.41 1.54 -21.29
C LYS A 252 -9.06 1.66 -19.91
N ALA A 253 -8.58 0.91 -18.92
CA ALA A 253 -9.14 0.91 -17.57
C ALA A 253 -9.08 2.32 -16.94
N GLN A 254 -10.11 2.67 -16.18
CA GLN A 254 -10.11 3.87 -15.33
C GLN A 254 -9.67 3.57 -13.88
N ASN A 255 -9.62 2.29 -13.51
CA ASN A 255 -9.16 1.87 -12.19
C ASN A 255 -7.66 2.18 -12.02
N ALA A 256 -7.31 2.94 -10.99
CA ALA A 256 -5.95 3.43 -10.78
C ALA A 256 -4.92 2.30 -10.54
N GLU A 257 -5.29 1.19 -9.90
CA GLU A 257 -4.39 0.06 -9.66
C GLU A 257 -4.02 -0.66 -10.97
N LEU A 258 -4.99 -0.79 -11.90
CA LEU A 258 -4.75 -1.32 -13.23
C LEU A 258 -3.94 -0.36 -14.09
N ARG A 259 -4.27 0.95 -14.05
CA ARG A 259 -3.55 1.99 -14.79
C ARG A 259 -2.09 2.07 -14.36
N LEU A 260 -1.81 2.01 -13.05
CA LEU A 260 -0.44 2.02 -12.52
C LEU A 260 0.40 0.89 -13.14
N ARG A 261 -0.07 -0.35 -13.02
CA ARG A 261 0.65 -1.53 -13.52
C ARG A 261 0.79 -1.51 -15.03
N TRP A 262 -0.27 -1.11 -15.73
CA TRP A 262 -0.21 -0.94 -17.18
C TRP A 262 0.85 0.08 -17.59
N CYS A 263 0.92 1.24 -16.93
CA CYS A 263 1.94 2.25 -17.19
C CYS A 263 3.35 1.72 -16.89
N GLN A 264 3.53 0.96 -15.81
CA GLN A 264 4.83 0.33 -15.51
C GLN A 264 5.23 -0.69 -16.58
N ILE A 265 4.30 -1.49 -17.08
CA ILE A 265 4.54 -2.44 -18.18
C ILE A 265 4.96 -1.67 -19.44
N VAL A 266 4.21 -0.63 -19.82
CA VAL A 266 4.53 0.23 -20.97
C VAL A 266 5.95 0.81 -20.85
N LEU A 267 6.32 1.33 -19.68
CA LEU A 267 7.65 1.90 -19.44
C LEU A 267 8.75 0.83 -19.47
N LYS A 268 8.55 -0.32 -18.81
CA LYS A 268 9.54 -1.41 -18.74
C LYS A 268 9.78 -2.07 -20.11
N ASN A 269 8.82 -1.96 -21.02
CA ASN A 269 8.92 -2.44 -22.40
C ASN A 269 9.30 -1.36 -23.42
N ASN A 270 9.56 -0.13 -22.98
CA ASN A 270 9.87 1.02 -23.85
C ASN A 270 8.84 1.24 -24.98
N LEU A 271 7.55 1.02 -24.70
CA LEU A 271 6.49 1.18 -25.69
C LEU A 271 6.09 2.66 -25.84
N GLU A 272 6.90 3.42 -26.57
CA GLU A 272 6.75 4.88 -26.72
C GLU A 272 5.38 5.30 -27.27
N ALA A 273 4.78 4.49 -28.15
CA ALA A 273 3.45 4.74 -28.70
C ALA A 273 2.35 4.86 -27.64
N GLU A 274 2.58 4.31 -26.44
CA GLU A 274 1.63 4.31 -25.31
C GLU A 274 2.05 5.28 -24.19
N TYR A 275 3.13 6.06 -24.34
CA TYR A 275 3.59 7.02 -23.32
C TYR A 275 2.58 8.11 -22.99
N SER A 276 1.68 8.45 -23.93
CA SER A 276 0.55 9.34 -23.68
C SER A 276 -0.32 8.86 -22.52
N LYS A 277 -0.54 7.54 -22.37
CA LYS A 277 -1.31 6.97 -21.26
C LYS A 277 -0.62 7.18 -19.90
N VAL A 278 0.71 7.10 -19.87
CA VAL A 278 1.52 7.36 -18.66
C VAL A 278 1.37 8.83 -18.26
N LYS A 279 1.53 9.74 -19.22
CA LYS A 279 1.35 11.18 -19.03
C LYS A 279 -0.06 11.50 -18.53
N ASP A 280 -1.09 10.99 -19.19
CA ASP A 280 -2.49 11.21 -18.82
C ASP A 280 -2.80 10.70 -17.40
N PHE A 281 -2.20 9.58 -17.00
CA PHE A 281 -2.38 9.06 -15.64
C PHE A 281 -1.73 9.97 -14.59
N LEU A 282 -0.50 10.43 -14.84
CA LEU A 282 0.20 11.37 -13.95
C LEU A 282 -0.45 12.76 -13.90
N HIS A 283 -1.11 13.19 -14.97
CA HIS A 283 -1.93 14.42 -14.98
C HIS A 283 -3.23 14.28 -14.16
N SER A 284 -3.78 13.07 -14.06
CA SER A 284 -5.10 12.86 -13.42
C SER A 284 -5.07 12.80 -11.89
N GLN A 285 -3.90 12.61 -11.27
CA GLN A 285 -3.78 12.40 -9.82
C GLN A 285 -2.36 12.68 -9.30
N GLY A 286 -2.22 12.88 -7.98
CA GLY A 286 -0.92 13.17 -7.32
C GLY A 286 -0.59 12.27 -6.13
N LYS A 287 -1.19 11.08 -6.02
CA LYS A 287 -0.96 10.15 -4.90
C LYS A 287 0.45 9.56 -5.01
N GLN A 288 1.23 9.66 -3.94
CA GLN A 288 2.62 9.14 -3.89
C GLN A 288 2.72 7.67 -4.34
N LYS A 289 1.76 6.83 -3.92
CA LYS A 289 1.66 5.40 -4.30
C LYS A 289 1.72 5.18 -5.83
N TYR A 290 1.15 6.08 -6.62
CA TYR A 290 1.09 5.93 -8.08
C TYR A 290 2.17 6.77 -8.77
N THR A 291 2.39 7.99 -8.28
CA THR A 291 3.31 8.95 -8.88
C THR A 291 4.76 8.49 -8.76
N LEU A 292 5.23 8.12 -7.56
CA LEU A 292 6.64 7.84 -7.33
C LEU A 292 7.16 6.61 -8.10
N PRO A 293 6.45 5.47 -8.15
CA PRO A 293 6.91 4.31 -8.93
C PRO A 293 7.05 4.62 -10.42
N LEU A 294 6.17 5.44 -10.99
CA LEU A 294 6.24 5.80 -12.41
C LEU A 294 7.40 6.74 -12.70
N TYR A 295 7.68 7.73 -11.84
CA TYR A 295 8.86 8.56 -11.98
C TYR A 295 10.16 7.76 -11.86
N ARG A 296 10.24 6.79 -10.93
CA ARG A 296 11.39 5.89 -10.84
C ARG A 296 11.55 5.03 -12.10
N ALA A 297 10.44 4.46 -12.59
CA ALA A 297 10.45 3.65 -13.81
C ALA A 297 10.88 4.46 -15.05
N MET A 298 10.39 5.69 -15.20
CA MET A 298 10.81 6.58 -16.28
C MET A 298 12.28 6.98 -16.16
N TRP A 299 12.75 7.33 -14.95
CA TRP A 299 14.12 7.80 -14.74
C TRP A 299 15.16 6.68 -14.90
N GLY A 300 14.82 5.45 -14.48
CA GLY A 300 15.62 4.26 -14.71
C GLY A 300 15.52 3.67 -16.12
N GLY A 301 14.64 4.21 -16.98
CA GLY A 301 14.35 3.71 -18.32
C GLY A 301 15.18 4.36 -19.43
N SER A 302 14.62 4.35 -20.64
CA SER A 302 15.21 4.94 -21.86
C SER A 302 15.34 6.47 -21.78
N GLU A 303 16.11 7.06 -22.69
CA GLU A 303 16.22 8.52 -22.81
C GLU A 303 14.85 9.18 -23.09
N ALA A 304 14.03 8.56 -23.93
CA ALA A 304 12.66 9.00 -24.20
C ALA A 304 11.80 8.98 -22.92
N ALA A 305 11.93 7.95 -22.08
CA ALA A 305 11.23 7.88 -20.80
C ALA A 305 11.70 8.96 -19.82
N ARG A 306 13.00 9.27 -19.77
CA ARG A 306 13.55 10.37 -18.96
C ARG A 306 13.04 11.73 -19.43
N ALA A 307 12.98 11.95 -20.74
CA ALA A 307 12.40 13.17 -21.32
C ALA A 307 10.92 13.31 -20.95
N LEU A 308 10.14 12.23 -21.06
CA LEU A 308 8.74 12.19 -20.63
C LEU A 308 8.58 12.57 -19.15
N ALA A 309 9.47 12.09 -18.27
CA ALA A 309 9.43 12.41 -16.86
C ALA A 309 9.63 13.92 -16.62
N LEU A 310 10.65 14.52 -17.22
CA LEU A 310 10.94 15.95 -17.07
C LEU A 310 9.79 16.81 -17.60
N GLU A 311 9.28 16.49 -18.79
CA GLU A 311 8.14 17.19 -19.40
C GLU A 311 6.89 17.09 -18.51
N THR A 312 6.54 15.87 -18.09
CA THR A 312 5.35 15.62 -17.27
C THR A 312 5.47 16.30 -15.91
N PHE A 313 6.64 16.29 -15.29
CA PHE A 313 6.85 16.94 -14.00
C PHE A 313 6.73 18.46 -14.13
N SER A 314 7.33 19.07 -15.16
CA SER A 314 7.20 20.50 -15.39
C SER A 314 5.73 20.92 -15.56
N ALA A 315 4.91 20.09 -16.21
CA ALA A 315 3.49 20.40 -16.42
C ALA A 315 2.62 20.16 -15.18
N THR A 316 2.96 19.19 -14.33
CA THR A 316 2.13 18.76 -13.19
C THR A 316 2.59 19.32 -11.84
N ALA A 317 3.85 19.74 -11.71
CA ALA A 317 4.44 20.17 -10.44
C ALA A 317 3.61 21.21 -9.67
N PRO A 318 3.03 22.27 -10.29
CA PRO A 318 2.23 23.25 -9.56
C PRO A 318 0.95 22.68 -8.91
N GLN A 319 0.47 21.54 -9.39
CA GLN A 319 -0.76 20.89 -8.93
C GLN A 319 -0.49 19.80 -7.89
N LEU A 320 0.76 19.35 -7.76
CA LEU A 320 1.15 18.30 -6.83
C LEU A 320 1.33 18.87 -5.42
N HIS A 321 1.02 18.04 -4.41
CA HIS A 321 1.36 18.36 -3.03
C HIS A 321 2.89 18.55 -2.87
N VAL A 322 3.31 19.50 -2.04
CA VAL A 322 4.74 19.87 -1.89
C VAL A 322 5.65 18.67 -1.59
N ASN A 323 5.20 17.75 -0.73
CA ASN A 323 5.97 16.53 -0.44
C ASN A 323 6.16 15.64 -1.67
N VAL A 324 5.12 15.49 -2.52
CA VAL A 324 5.23 14.72 -3.76
C VAL A 324 6.22 15.39 -4.71
N GLN A 325 6.17 16.73 -4.82
CA GLN A 325 7.15 17.47 -5.62
C GLN A 325 8.57 17.22 -5.14
N ASN A 326 8.82 17.28 -3.83
CA ASN A 326 10.13 17.06 -3.24
C ASN A 326 10.66 15.66 -3.54
N TYR A 327 9.83 14.62 -3.40
CA TYR A 327 10.23 13.26 -3.75
C TYR A 327 10.51 13.09 -5.25
N VAL A 328 9.70 13.70 -6.12
CA VAL A 328 9.94 13.64 -7.57
C VAL A 328 11.23 14.38 -7.93
N ARG A 329 11.49 15.57 -7.36
CA ARG A 329 12.76 16.29 -7.55
C ARG A 329 13.96 15.45 -7.14
N LYS A 330 13.87 14.75 -6.00
CA LYS A 330 14.91 13.81 -5.54
C LYS A 330 15.15 12.69 -6.55
N ILE A 331 14.08 12.08 -7.07
CA ILE A 331 14.18 11.04 -8.11
C ILE A 331 14.87 11.58 -9.37
N LEU A 332 14.51 12.79 -9.80
CA LEU A 332 15.04 13.44 -11.00
C LEU A 332 16.43 14.07 -10.81
N GLY A 333 17.01 14.04 -9.61
CA GLY A 333 18.30 14.68 -9.32
C GLY A 333 18.27 16.21 -9.37
N LEU A 334 17.10 16.83 -9.13
CA LEU A 334 16.90 18.28 -9.17
C LEU A 334 17.07 18.97 -7.80
N GLU A 335 17.72 18.30 -6.85
CA GLU A 335 18.00 18.87 -5.53
C GLU A 335 18.98 20.04 -5.66
N GLY A 336 18.50 21.27 -5.43
CA GLY A 336 19.29 22.51 -5.50
C GLY A 336 18.91 23.48 -6.62
N ALA A 337 17.99 23.11 -7.52
CA ALA A 337 17.38 24.08 -8.43
C ALA A 337 16.24 24.79 -7.70
N GLU A 338 16.56 25.87 -6.97
CA GLU A 338 15.55 26.82 -6.49
C GLU A 338 14.79 27.40 -7.70
N ALA A 339 13.46 27.47 -7.56
CA ALA A 339 12.52 27.97 -8.57
C ALA A 339 12.58 29.49 -8.71
#